data_AF-A0A0L7K3Y0-F1
#
_entry.id   AF-A0A0L7K3Y0-F1
#
_cell.length_a   1.000
_cell.length_b   1.000
_cell.length_c   1.000
_cell.angle_alpha   90.00
_cell.angle_beta   90.00
_cell.angle_gamma   90.00
#
_symmetry.space_group_name_H-M   'P 1'
#
loop_
_entity.id
_entity.type
_entity.pdbx_description
1 polymer ?
#
loop_
_entity_poly.entity_id
_entity_poly.type
_entity_poly.pdbx_seq_one_letter_code
_entity_poly.pdbx_strand_id
1 'polypeptide(L)'
;ALARRLTEELNAEQVRVSRPVTTTELRVSGIDDSVTVSEVAAAVARAGACEVATVTCGEVRPGRYGSCAAWVRCPVLNARAILVAGSLAVGWGSARVELLEARPLRCFKCLEPGRSVRGGSQRPMLSL
;
A
#
# COMPACT_ATOMS: atom_id res chain seq x y z
N ALA A 1 -18.05 -1.14 18.33
CA ALA A 1 -19.42 -0.74 18.74
C ALA A 1 -20.03 0.33 17.82
N LEU A 2 -19.34 1.46 17.56
CA LEU A 2 -19.92 2.59 16.80
C LEU A 2 -20.20 2.30 15.30
N ALA A 3 -19.25 1.70 14.57
CA ALA A 3 -19.40 1.46 13.13
C ALA A 3 -20.61 0.58 12.79
N ARG A 4 -20.90 -0.44 13.61
CA ARG A 4 -22.07 -1.33 13.43
C ARG A 4 -23.38 -0.56 13.57
N ARG A 5 -23.47 0.32 14.57
CA ARG A 5 -24.66 1.17 14.78
C ARG A 5 -24.87 2.16 13.63
N LEU A 6 -23.81 2.68 13.03
CA LEU A 6 -23.91 3.58 11.88
C LEU A 6 -24.40 2.84 10.62
N THR A 7 -24.06 1.57 10.44
CA THR A 7 -24.59 0.76 9.33
C THR A 7 -26.04 0.35 9.54
N GLU A 8 -26.48 0.23 10.79
CA GLU A 8 -27.88 -0.05 11.15
C GLU A 8 -28.79 1.18 10.96
N GLU A 9 -28.28 2.38 11.26
CA GLU A 9 -29.03 3.65 11.21
C GLU A 9 -29.02 4.32 9.83
N LEU A 10 -27.95 4.13 9.04
CA LEU A 10 -27.88 4.66 7.68
C LEU A 10 -28.07 3.53 6.68
N ASN A 11 -29.08 3.66 5.82
CA ASN A 11 -29.38 2.74 4.73
C ASN A 11 -28.10 2.24 4.03
N ALA A 12 -27.85 0.94 4.11
CA ALA A 12 -26.63 0.28 3.62
C ALA A 12 -26.40 0.47 2.10
N GLU A 13 -27.45 0.83 1.35
CA GLU A 13 -27.36 1.14 -0.08
C GLU A 13 -26.76 2.52 -0.39
N GLN A 14 -26.78 3.47 0.54
CA GLN A 14 -26.29 4.84 0.30
C GLN A 14 -24.98 5.17 1.04
N VAL A 15 -24.65 4.48 2.14
CA VAL A 15 -23.51 4.86 2.98
C VAL A 15 -22.56 3.71 3.24
N ARG A 16 -21.34 3.83 2.70
CA ARG A 16 -20.24 2.88 2.94
C ARG A 16 -19.47 3.26 4.19
N VAL A 17 -19.89 2.72 5.34
CA VAL A 17 -19.18 2.91 6.61
C VAL A 17 -17.92 2.06 6.63
N SER A 18 -16.77 2.68 6.35
CA SER A 18 -15.46 2.03 6.46
C SER A 18 -14.72 2.55 7.70
N ARG A 19 -14.07 1.66 8.45
CA ARG A 19 -13.09 2.07 9.46
C ARG A 19 -11.76 2.29 8.73
N PRO A 20 -11.27 3.54 8.63
CA PRO A 20 -10.01 3.79 7.94
C PRO A 20 -8.88 3.13 8.73
N VAL A 21 -8.29 2.09 8.15
CA VAL A 21 -7.08 1.44 8.67
C VAL A 21 -5.88 2.12 8.05
N THR A 22 -4.86 2.43 8.85
CA THR A 22 -3.60 2.95 8.31
C THR A 22 -3.00 1.90 7.37
N THR A 23 -2.90 2.26 6.10
CA THR A 23 -2.40 1.40 5.04
C THR A 23 -1.06 1.91 4.53
N THR A 24 -0.23 0.99 4.09
CA THR A 24 1.10 1.22 3.54
C THR A 24 1.16 0.66 2.14
N GLU A 25 1.87 1.36 1.27
CA GLU A 25 2.10 0.95 -0.12
C GLU A 25 3.43 0.21 -0.22
N LEU A 26 3.38 -0.99 -0.78
CA LEU A 26 4.51 -1.86 -1.04
C LEU A 26 4.67 -2.03 -2.55
N ARG A 27 5.92 -2.10 -3.01
CA ARG A 27 6.28 -2.47 -4.37
C ARG A 27 6.78 -3.90 -4.36
N VAL A 28 6.15 -4.75 -5.16
CA VAL A 28 6.60 -6.12 -5.41
C VAL A 28 7.26 -6.13 -6.77
N SER A 29 8.55 -6.49 -6.85
CA SER A 29 9.36 -6.50 -8.07
C SER A 29 9.90 -7.90 -8.36
N GLY A 30 10.19 -8.23 -9.62
CA GLY A 30 10.68 -9.57 -9.97
C GLY A 30 9.56 -10.59 -10.15
N ILE A 31 8.37 -10.13 -10.51
CA ILE A 31 7.23 -11.01 -10.79
C ILE A 31 7.34 -11.49 -12.24
N ASP A 32 6.98 -12.75 -12.48
CA ASP A 32 6.83 -13.32 -13.83
C ASP A 32 5.61 -12.69 -14.55
N ASP A 33 5.63 -12.64 -15.89
CA ASP A 33 4.57 -12.06 -16.71
C ASP A 33 3.28 -12.89 -16.72
N SER A 34 3.36 -14.17 -16.37
CA SER A 34 2.22 -15.09 -16.27
C SER A 34 1.37 -14.86 -15.00
N VAL A 35 1.88 -14.09 -14.03
CA VAL A 35 1.24 -13.92 -12.73
C VAL A 35 0.13 -12.88 -12.77
N THR A 36 -1.05 -13.27 -12.28
CA THR A 36 -2.21 -12.39 -12.21
C THR A 36 -2.26 -11.57 -10.91
N VAL A 37 -3.00 -10.47 -10.95
CA VAL A 37 -3.20 -9.54 -9.82
C VAL A 37 -3.78 -10.26 -8.59
N SER A 38 -4.67 -11.25 -8.80
CA SER A 38 -5.26 -12.07 -7.73
C SER A 38 -4.25 -13.00 -7.06
N GLU A 39 -3.31 -13.56 -7.81
CA GLU A 39 -2.24 -14.41 -7.26
C GLU A 39 -1.26 -13.61 -6.41
N VAL A 40 -0.92 -12.39 -6.84
CA VAL A 40 -0.11 -11.45 -6.04
C VAL A 40 -0.84 -11.13 -4.74
N ALA A 41 -2.13 -10.82 -4.79
CA ALA A 41 -2.93 -10.53 -3.60
C ALA A 41 -2.98 -11.72 -2.63
N ALA A 42 -3.18 -12.93 -3.15
CA ALA A 42 -3.20 -14.16 -2.36
C ALA A 42 -1.84 -14.46 -1.72
N ALA A 43 -0.73 -14.26 -2.44
CA ALA A 43 0.61 -14.43 -1.91
C ALA A 43 0.90 -13.43 -0.78
N VAL A 44 0.54 -12.16 -0.99
CA VAL A 44 0.69 -11.10 0.03
C VAL A 44 -0.18 -11.39 1.26
N ALA A 45 -1.41 -11.86 1.07
CA ALA A 45 -2.30 -12.27 2.14
C ALA A 45 -1.71 -13.41 2.99
N ARG A 46 -1.13 -14.44 2.33
CA ARG A 46 -0.47 -15.55 3.01
C ARG A 46 0.74 -15.10 3.82
N ALA A 47 1.62 -14.27 3.25
CA ALA A 47 2.82 -13.81 3.94
C ALA A 47 2.55 -12.78 5.05
N GLY A 48 1.53 -11.94 4.85
CA GLY A 48 1.13 -10.92 5.82
C GLY A 48 0.11 -11.37 6.85
N ALA A 49 -0.32 -12.65 6.84
CA ALA A 49 -1.46 -13.15 7.63
C ALA A 49 -2.68 -12.21 7.54
N CYS A 50 -2.94 -11.71 6.34
CA CYS A 50 -3.89 -10.63 6.07
C CYS A 50 -5.10 -11.16 5.30
N GLU A 51 -6.28 -10.60 5.56
CA GLU A 51 -7.46 -10.93 4.75
C GLU A 51 -7.33 -10.29 3.35
N VAL A 52 -7.56 -11.08 2.30
CA VAL A 52 -7.42 -10.64 0.89
C VAL A 52 -8.27 -9.40 0.60
N ALA A 53 -9.44 -9.27 1.25
CA ALA A 53 -10.35 -8.13 1.10
C ALA A 53 -9.75 -6.78 1.53
N THR A 54 -8.72 -6.80 2.39
CA THR A 54 -8.03 -5.59 2.86
C THR A 54 -6.79 -5.23 2.03
N VAL A 55 -6.38 -6.14 1.14
CA VAL A 55 -5.22 -5.99 0.27
C VAL A 55 -5.70 -5.47 -1.08
N THR A 56 -5.30 -4.25 -1.43
CA THR A 56 -5.56 -3.71 -2.77
C THR A 56 -4.30 -3.82 -3.59
N CYS A 57 -4.31 -4.74 -4.54
CA CYS A 57 -3.27 -4.91 -5.54
C CYS A 57 -3.61 -4.08 -6.78
N GLY A 58 -2.62 -3.36 -7.26
CA GLY A 58 -2.64 -2.68 -8.52
C GLY A 58 -2.38 -3.59 -9.70
N GLU A 59 -2.56 -3.03 -10.90
CA GLU A 59 -2.16 -3.68 -12.14
C GLU A 59 -0.66 -4.02 -12.12
N VAL A 60 -0.35 -5.24 -12.57
CA VAL A 60 1.02 -5.71 -12.77
C VAL A 60 1.60 -4.96 -13.97
N ARG A 61 2.61 -4.12 -13.72
CA ARG A 61 3.28 -3.33 -14.76
C ARG A 61 4.57 -4.03 -15.20
N PRO A 62 4.77 -4.26 -16.51
CA PRO A 62 6.01 -4.84 -17.00
C PRO A 62 7.17 -3.86 -16.82
N GLY A 63 8.30 -4.36 -16.34
CA GLY A 63 9.55 -3.62 -16.23
C GLY A 63 10.40 -3.71 -17.50
N ARG A 64 11.52 -2.98 -17.54
CA ARG A 64 12.42 -2.92 -18.71
C ARG A 64 13.20 -4.21 -18.99
N TYR A 65 13.22 -5.18 -18.07
CA TYR A 65 14.08 -6.37 -18.13
C TYR A 65 13.27 -7.69 -18.09
N GLY A 66 12.02 -7.69 -18.57
CA GLY A 66 11.15 -8.88 -18.54
C GLY A 66 10.57 -9.21 -17.16
N SER A 67 11.11 -8.63 -16.09
CA SER A 67 10.51 -8.70 -14.76
C SER A 67 9.34 -7.71 -14.64
N CYS A 68 8.21 -8.17 -14.12
CA CYS A 68 7.07 -7.34 -13.80
C CYS A 68 7.14 -6.79 -12.36
N ALA A 69 6.44 -5.69 -12.12
CA ALA A 69 6.29 -5.09 -10.81
C ALA A 69 4.82 -4.73 -10.54
N ALA A 70 4.35 -5.01 -9.32
CA ALA A 70 3.01 -4.67 -8.87
C ALA A 70 3.08 -3.75 -7.65
N TRP A 71 2.15 -2.82 -7.54
CA TRP A 71 1.94 -2.05 -6.32
C TRP A 71 0.86 -2.72 -5.48
N VAL A 72 1.08 -2.82 -4.17
CA VAL A 72 0.15 -3.46 -3.25
C VAL A 72 -0.03 -2.58 -2.03
N ARG A 73 -1.27 -2.24 -1.72
CA ARG A 73 -1.65 -1.56 -0.49
C ARG A 73 -2.09 -2.60 0.54
N CYS A 74 -1.45 -2.61 1.70
CA CYS A 74 -1.79 -3.48 2.81
C CYS A 74 -1.78 -2.71 4.16
N PRO A 75 -2.42 -3.22 5.21
CA PRO A 75 -2.35 -2.63 6.55
C PRO A 75 -0.91 -2.61 7.10
N VAL A 76 -0.52 -1.55 7.83
CA VAL A 76 0.85 -1.35 8.34
C VAL A 76 1.38 -2.54 9.16
N LEU A 77 0.52 -3.15 9.98
CA LEU A 77 0.91 -4.28 10.84
C LEU A 77 1.46 -5.45 10.02
N ASN A 78 0.79 -5.74 8.90
CA ASN A 78 1.06 -6.89 8.05
C ASN A 78 2.19 -6.55 7.06
N ALA A 79 2.26 -5.28 6.64
CA ALA A 79 3.35 -4.76 5.82
C ALA A 79 4.72 -4.99 6.48
N ARG A 80 4.82 -4.80 7.80
CA ARG A 80 6.08 -5.01 8.55
C ARG A 80 6.56 -6.45 8.48
N ALA A 81 5.66 -7.42 8.64
CA ALA A 81 6.01 -8.85 8.56
C ALA A 81 6.56 -9.21 7.17
N ILE A 82 5.92 -8.70 6.12
CA ILE A 82 6.34 -8.91 4.73
C ILE A 82 7.70 -8.26 4.46
N LEU A 83 7.92 -7.04 4.97
CA LEU A 83 9.20 -6.32 4.82
C LEU A 83 10.35 -7.03 5.54
N VAL A 84 10.10 -7.64 6.70
CA VAL A 84 11.11 -8.44 7.41
C VAL A 84 11.50 -9.68 6.61
N ALA A 85 10.54 -10.32 5.93
CA ALA A 85 10.85 -11.43 5.03
C ALA A 85 11.63 -10.99 3.78
N GLY A 86 11.39 -9.77 3.28
CA GLY A 86 12.11 -9.13 2.17
C GLY A 86 11.86 -9.73 0.79
N SER A 87 11.40 -10.98 0.72
CA SER A 87 10.99 -11.67 -0.51
C SER A 87 9.71 -12.46 -0.29
N LEU A 88 8.97 -12.66 -1.39
CA LEU A 88 7.69 -13.33 -1.44
C LEU A 88 7.71 -14.35 -2.58
N ALA A 89 7.28 -15.59 -2.31
CA ALA A 89 7.04 -16.56 -3.37
C ALA A 89 5.72 -16.24 -4.07
N VAL A 90 5.79 -15.92 -5.37
CA VAL A 90 4.63 -15.60 -6.20
C VAL A 90 4.65 -16.51 -7.43
N GLY A 91 3.66 -17.40 -7.54
CA GLY A 91 3.69 -18.46 -8.54
C GLY A 91 4.92 -19.34 -8.37
N TRP A 92 5.79 -19.34 -9.39
CA TRP A 92 7.01 -20.15 -9.46
C TRP A 92 8.28 -19.34 -9.16
N GLY A 93 8.15 -18.00 -9.05
CA GLY A 93 9.27 -17.08 -8.85
C GLY A 93 9.33 -16.52 -7.43
N SER A 94 10.51 -16.04 -7.05
CA SER A 94 10.71 -15.20 -5.88
C SER A 94 10.63 -13.72 -6.26
N ALA A 95 9.64 -13.01 -5.74
CA ALA A 95 9.52 -11.57 -5.92
C ALA A 95 10.12 -10.83 -4.71
N ARG A 96 10.79 -9.71 -4.96
CA ARG A 96 11.32 -8.82 -3.91
C ARG A 96 10.25 -7.84 -3.48
N VAL A 97 10.16 -7.57 -2.18
CA VAL A 97 9.21 -6.59 -1.64
C VAL A 97 9.97 -5.39 -1.09
N GLU A 98 9.62 -4.21 -1.58
CA GLU A 98 10.20 -2.93 -1.16
C GLU A 98 9.10 -2.01 -0.62
N LEU A 99 9.40 -1.28 0.45
CA LEU A 99 8.51 -0.25 0.96
C LEU A 99 8.52 0.93 -0.01
N LEU A 100 7.35 1.33 -0.51
CA LEU A 100 7.27 2.53 -1.32
C LEU A 100 7.25 3.74 -0.38
N GLU A 101 8.29 4.56 -0.45
CA GLU A 101 8.29 5.83 0.27
C GLU A 101 7.21 6.75 -0.30
N ALA A 102 6.50 7.44 0.59
CA ALA A 102 5.49 8.40 0.19
C ALA A 102 6.16 9.49 -0.66
N ARG A 103 5.81 9.56 -1.95
CA ARG A 103 6.36 10.57 -2.85
C ARG A 103 6.08 11.96 -2.27
N PRO A 104 7.12 12.78 -1.98
CA PRO A 104 6.89 14.11 -1.43
C PRO A 104 6.06 14.90 -2.45
N LEU A 105 4.99 15.52 -1.96
CA LEU A 105 4.14 16.39 -2.79
C LEU A 105 5.02 17.53 -3.30
N ARG A 106 5.17 17.63 -4.61
CA ARG A 106 5.90 18.73 -5.25
C ARG A 106 4.90 19.78 -5.71
N CYS A 107 5.21 21.06 -5.47
CA CYS A 107 4.41 22.14 -6.03
C CYS A 107 4.41 22.02 -7.56
N PHE A 108 3.24 22.02 -8.20
CA PHE A 108 3.13 21.93 -9.66
C PHE A 108 3.85 23.09 -10.38
N LYS A 109 4.01 24.23 -9.71
CA LYS A 109 4.65 25.43 -10.26
C LYS A 109 6.16 25.46 -10.03
N CYS A 110 6.63 25.10 -8.83
CA CYS A 110 8.05 25.26 -8.45
C CYS A 110 8.84 23.94 -8.41
N LEU A 111 8.17 22.79 -8.53
CA LEU A 111 8.73 21.43 -8.37
C LEU A 111 9.46 21.16 -7.04
N GLU A 112 9.51 22.13 -6.14
CA GLU A 112 10.00 22.01 -4.78
C GLU A 112 9.06 21.15 -3.92
N PRO A 113 9.62 20.38 -2.95
CA PRO A 113 8.81 19.64 -1.99
C PRO A 113 7.97 20.63 -1.16
N GLY A 114 6.65 20.55 -1.30
CA GLY A 114 5.72 21.31 -0.48
C GLY A 114 5.68 20.77 0.93
N ARG A 115 5.73 21.65 1.94
CA ARG A 115 5.44 21.26 3.32
C ARG A 115 4.01 20.74 3.39
N SER A 116 3.84 19.46 3.71
CA SER A 116 2.52 18.86 3.93
C SER A 116 1.99 19.24 5.32
N VAL A 117 0.73 19.67 5.39
CA VAL A 117 0.05 20.10 6.64
C VAL A 117 -0.42 18.94 7.53
N ARG A 118 0.08 17.71 7.34
CA ARG A 118 -0.30 16.54 8.16
C ARG A 118 0.86 16.09 9.05
N GLY A 119 1.18 16.92 10.04
CA GLY A 119 2.16 16.61 11.09
C GLY A 119 2.54 17.88 11.83
N GLY A 120 2.17 17.96 13.10
CA GLY A 120 2.27 19.17 13.93
C GLY A 120 3.68 19.79 13.99
N SER A 121 3.70 21.11 13.89
CA SER A 121 4.66 22.08 14.45
C SER A 121 5.94 21.50 15.05
N GLN A 122 7.09 21.70 14.38
CA GLN A 122 8.25 22.35 15.01
C GLN A 122 8.98 23.22 13.98
N ARG A 123 9.10 24.51 14.30
CA ARG A 123 9.93 25.50 13.60
C ARG A 123 11.40 25.23 13.94
N PRO A 124 12.35 25.18 13.00
CA PRO A 124 13.65 25.75 13.27
C PRO A 124 13.51 27.27 13.06
N MET A 125 13.72 28.00 14.13
CA MET A 125 13.92 29.45 14.11
C MET A 125 15.07 29.73 13.14
N LEU A 126 14.80 30.47 12.06
CA LEU A 126 15.83 31.09 11.25
C LEU A 126 16.70 31.93 12.20
N SER A 127 17.96 31.53 12.36
CA SER A 127 19.02 32.41 12.84
C SER A 127 19.86 32.72 11.60
N LEU A 128 20.11 34.02 11.42
CA LEU A 128 20.83 34.67 10.33
C LEU A 128 22.10 33.93 9.85
#